data_AF-A0A965XJ98-F1
#
_entry.id   AF-A0A965XJ98-F1
#
_cell.length_a   1.000
_cell.length_b   1.000
_cell.length_c   1.000
_cell.angle_alpha   90.00
_cell.angle_beta   90.00
_cell.angle_gamma   90.00
#
_symmetry.space_group_name_H-M   'P 1'
#
loop_
_entity.id
_entity.type
_entity.pdbx_description
1 polymer ?
#
loop_
_entity_poly.entity_id
_entity_poly.type
_entity_poly.pdbx_seq_one_letter_code
_entity_poly.pdbx_strand_id
1 'polypeptide(L)'
;MKKQMLLGIITAGLVLSMSIPTLASELTIEETVKQTEKELLNSQQTNTTDNTTSNTAENTTDSTVVAQIKSFSDVSSSHWAYKSIMAMVNRGLFSGTTTPVNGVGTFSPEKTMTRAEFVTVVVRAMYPTADIKAINENWWSGTYEVAVDNGLIQESEFTESSMAQGITRQEMSMVLVRAAEQKGDTASKLVPTAKISDYSTVGSYYKDYVVKAYSMGMISGNDDRGTFAPKITVTRAAGAAVLNRLVDSSARAKVDFTAPVVTPEEPQGTGQTWVEGSNHDDPKVGDTVIKADGTKVVLKLGIGGVLGAGQGVDIYTGTVVNGVTAKEGMCSWFDGRPFAKDSITGEMHTGTEWNTIKHSTHPKEKGSNGEIRNTWWEYDTEAEIWFWLGPVA
;
A
#
# COMPACT_ATOMS: atom_id res chain seq x y z
N MET A 1 -51.23 -8.41 43.82
CA MET A 1 -50.84 -9.68 44.48
C MET A 1 -49.75 -9.40 45.53
N LYS A 2 -49.06 -10.40 46.10
CA LYS A 2 -48.21 -10.27 47.32
C LYS A 2 -47.01 -9.31 47.11
N LYS A 3 -46.54 -8.47 48.06
CA LYS A 3 -46.02 -8.66 49.46
C LYS A 3 -44.70 -9.47 49.49
N GLN A 4 -43.60 -9.12 50.19
CA GLN A 4 -43.20 -7.94 51.02
C GLN A 4 -41.85 -7.37 50.46
N MET A 5 -40.90 -6.64 51.09
CA MET A 5 -40.54 -6.07 52.43
C MET A 5 -39.56 -4.86 52.15
N LEU A 6 -39.03 -3.95 52.99
CA LEU A 6 -38.62 -3.81 54.42
C LEU A 6 -37.37 -4.65 54.82
N LEU A 7 -36.40 -4.22 55.64
CA LEU A 7 -36.12 -3.02 56.48
C LEU A 7 -34.58 -2.98 56.80
N GLY A 8 -33.86 -1.91 57.16
CA GLY A 8 -34.11 -0.46 57.24
C GLY A 8 -33.34 0.27 58.38
N ILE A 9 -32.79 1.48 58.12
CA ILE A 9 -32.04 2.40 59.03
C ILE A 9 -30.71 1.80 59.62
N ILE A 10 -29.88 2.36 60.54
CA ILE A 10 -30.01 3.34 61.66
C ILE A 10 -29.08 4.59 61.52
N THR A 11 -28.07 4.89 62.37
CA THR A 11 -27.51 6.24 62.63
C THR A 11 -26.11 6.29 63.28
N ALA A 12 -25.53 7.51 63.28
CA ALA A 12 -24.58 8.09 64.25
C ALA A 12 -23.07 7.80 64.08
N GLY A 13 -22.25 8.83 64.34
CA GLY A 13 -20.80 8.78 64.24
C GLY A 13 -20.11 9.26 65.52
N LEU A 14 -18.76 9.19 65.53
CA LEU A 14 -17.92 9.63 66.63
C LEU A 14 -16.73 10.41 66.09
N VAL A 15 -16.60 11.68 66.48
CA VAL A 15 -15.38 12.45 66.27
C VAL A 15 -14.48 12.23 67.48
N LEU A 16 -13.25 11.73 67.26
CA LEU A 16 -12.19 11.80 68.26
C LEU A 16 -10.99 12.53 67.65
N SER A 17 -10.62 13.65 68.26
CA SER A 17 -9.47 14.46 67.87
C SER A 17 -8.17 13.89 68.45
N MET A 18 -7.16 13.72 67.61
CA MET A 18 -5.76 13.66 68.06
C MET A 18 -4.95 14.67 67.24
N SER A 19 -4.33 15.63 67.93
CA SER A 19 -3.45 16.62 67.31
C SER A 19 -2.05 16.05 67.13
N ILE A 20 -1.51 16.20 65.92
CA ILE A 20 -0.08 16.00 65.60
C ILE A 20 0.41 17.31 64.96
N PRO A 21 1.60 17.83 65.32
CA PRO A 21 2.03 19.17 64.93
C PRO A 21 2.51 19.29 63.47
N THR A 22 2.73 20.54 63.09
CA THR A 22 2.91 21.08 61.74
C THR A 22 4.24 20.73 61.05
N LEU A 23 4.22 20.83 59.72
CA LEU A 23 5.30 21.35 58.85
C LEU A 23 6.33 20.36 58.26
N ALA A 24 6.09 19.94 57.01
CA ALA A 24 7.11 19.70 55.98
C ALA A 24 6.52 20.08 54.60
N SER A 25 7.37 20.47 53.65
CA SER A 25 7.00 21.09 52.36
C SER A 25 6.41 20.12 51.33
N GLU A 26 5.72 20.68 50.33
CA GLU A 26 5.36 20.00 49.09
C GLU A 26 6.60 19.43 48.40
N LEU A 27 6.52 18.18 47.91
CA LEU A 27 7.54 17.58 47.05
C LEU A 27 7.02 17.61 45.60
N THR A 28 7.68 18.38 44.74
CA THR A 28 7.20 18.62 43.37
C THR A 28 7.40 17.39 42.46
N ILE A 29 6.40 17.11 41.62
CA ILE A 29 6.30 15.93 40.76
C ILE A 29 7.54 15.71 39.85
N GLU A 30 8.25 16.78 39.49
CA GLU A 30 9.50 16.69 38.73
C GLU A 30 10.61 15.88 39.42
N GLU A 31 10.69 15.93 40.75
CA GLU A 31 11.76 15.23 41.50
C GLU A 31 11.52 13.72 41.51
N THR A 32 10.26 13.30 41.62
CA THR A 32 9.86 11.89 41.53
C THR A 32 10.13 11.32 40.13
N VAL A 33 9.85 12.09 39.07
CA VAL A 33 10.16 11.67 37.68
C VAL A 33 11.68 11.52 37.48
N LYS A 34 12.48 12.49 37.93
CA LYS A 34 13.95 12.45 37.82
C LYS A 34 14.57 11.29 38.62
N GLN A 35 13.95 10.90 39.73
CA GLN A 35 14.33 9.70 40.50
C GLN A 35 14.12 8.42 39.66
N THR A 36 12.93 8.25 39.06
CA THR A 36 12.58 7.08 38.24
C THR A 36 13.42 6.96 36.96
N GLU A 37 13.69 8.07 36.26
CA GLU A 37 14.58 8.06 35.08
C GLU A 37 16.00 7.59 35.43
N LYS A 38 16.51 8.00 36.61
CA LYS A 38 17.85 7.64 37.07
C LYS A 38 17.96 6.16 37.44
N GLU A 39 16.91 5.57 38.00
CA GLU A 39 16.84 4.13 38.29
C GLU A 39 16.72 3.31 37.00
N LEU A 40 15.93 3.77 36.02
CA LEU A 40 15.82 3.16 34.69
C LEU A 40 17.14 3.20 33.93
N LEU A 41 17.91 4.29 34.01
CA LEU A 41 19.23 4.39 33.38
C LEU A 41 20.25 3.42 34.02
N ASN A 42 20.23 3.30 35.36
CA ASN A 42 21.11 2.38 36.08
C ASN A 42 20.86 0.90 35.72
N SER A 43 19.60 0.51 35.47
CA SER A 43 19.23 -0.87 35.09
C SER A 43 19.80 -1.33 33.73
N GLN A 44 20.34 -0.42 32.91
CA GLN A 44 20.92 -0.75 31.60
C GLN A 44 22.46 -0.91 31.64
N GLN A 45 23.11 -0.66 32.79
CA GLN A 45 24.57 -0.51 32.85
C GLN A 45 25.32 -1.55 33.71
N THR A 46 24.75 -2.75 33.89
CA THR A 46 25.44 -3.90 34.49
C THR A 46 25.28 -5.18 33.66
N ASN A 47 26.19 -5.41 32.70
CA ASN A 47 26.43 -6.75 32.14
C ASN A 47 27.77 -6.83 31.40
N THR A 48 28.87 -6.83 32.15
CA THR A 48 30.20 -7.26 31.67
C THR A 48 31.02 -7.71 32.88
N THR A 49 31.41 -8.99 32.92
CA THR A 49 32.79 -9.51 33.05
C THR A 49 32.74 -11.01 33.43
N ASP A 50 33.75 -11.75 32.96
CA ASP A 50 34.15 -13.12 33.34
C ASP A 50 33.27 -14.35 33.03
N ASN A 51 33.99 -15.43 32.73
CA ASN A 51 33.54 -16.71 32.22
C ASN A 51 34.39 -17.79 32.92
N THR A 52 33.81 -18.72 33.71
CA THR A 52 34.49 -19.96 34.21
C THR A 52 33.49 -20.97 34.79
N THR A 53 33.26 -22.06 34.03
CA THR A 53 33.19 -23.48 34.49
C THR A 53 32.11 -23.98 35.48
N SER A 54 31.14 -24.72 34.90
CA SER A 54 30.53 -26.00 35.39
C SER A 54 29.35 -26.08 36.39
N ASN A 55 28.22 -26.54 35.82
CA ASN A 55 27.35 -27.65 36.25
C ASN A 55 26.24 -27.52 37.33
N THR A 56 25.04 -27.97 36.89
CA THR A 56 23.90 -28.56 37.65
C THR A 56 23.12 -27.69 38.64
N ALA A 57 21.94 -27.22 38.21
CA ALA A 57 20.63 -27.63 38.75
C ALA A 57 19.49 -27.06 37.87
N GLU A 58 18.34 -27.74 37.83
CA GLU A 58 17.13 -27.23 37.15
C GLU A 58 16.35 -26.26 38.04
N ASN A 59 15.87 -25.15 37.48
CA ASN A 59 14.52 -24.66 37.78
C ASN A 59 13.96 -23.81 36.62
N THR A 60 12.65 -23.84 36.43
CA THR A 60 11.99 -23.26 35.26
C THR A 60 11.65 -21.78 35.41
N THR A 61 12.11 -20.96 34.47
CA THR A 61 11.41 -19.74 34.05
C THR A 61 11.66 -19.54 32.56
N ASP A 62 10.77 -20.07 31.71
CA ASP A 62 10.79 -19.78 30.27
C ASP A 62 10.26 -18.37 29.99
N SER A 63 11.05 -17.38 30.43
CA SER A 63 10.99 -16.03 29.88
C SER A 63 11.59 -16.12 28.49
N THR A 64 10.75 -16.46 27.51
CA THR A 64 11.10 -16.39 26.09
C THR A 64 11.54 -14.97 25.79
N VAL A 65 12.87 -14.75 25.74
CA VAL A 65 13.47 -13.48 25.35
C VAL A 65 13.18 -13.31 23.87
N VAL A 66 12.04 -12.68 23.56
CA VAL A 66 11.60 -12.40 22.19
C VAL A 66 12.65 -11.49 21.57
N ALA A 67 13.58 -12.10 20.83
CA ALA A 67 14.83 -11.46 20.46
C ALA A 67 14.55 -10.22 19.60
N GLN A 68 14.70 -9.04 20.22
CA GLN A 68 14.27 -7.78 19.63
C GLN A 68 14.93 -7.58 18.27
N ILE A 69 14.11 -7.39 17.24
CA ILE A 69 14.58 -7.02 15.90
C ILE A 69 15.29 -5.66 16.01
N LYS A 70 16.60 -5.66 15.72
CA LYS A 70 17.43 -4.45 15.57
C LYS A 70 17.53 -4.04 14.10
N SER A 71 17.54 -5.02 13.19
CA SER A 71 17.61 -4.81 11.74
C SER A 71 17.15 -6.04 10.97
N PHE A 72 17.01 -5.88 9.66
CA PHE A 72 16.76 -6.97 8.71
C PHE A 72 17.94 -7.09 7.73
N SER A 73 18.35 -8.31 7.38
CA SER A 73 19.47 -8.54 6.45
C SER A 73 19.13 -8.20 5.00
N ASP A 74 17.85 -8.19 4.66
CA ASP A 74 17.27 -7.92 3.34
C ASP A 74 16.65 -6.52 3.21
N VAL A 75 16.83 -5.64 4.20
CA VAL A 75 16.35 -4.25 4.15
C VAL A 75 17.45 -3.29 4.63
N SER A 76 18.18 -2.70 3.69
CA SER A 76 19.23 -1.71 4.00
C SER A 76 18.64 -0.45 4.63
N SER A 77 19.45 0.32 5.38
CA SER A 77 19.06 1.62 5.91
C SER A 77 18.79 2.69 4.84
N SER A 78 19.24 2.45 3.61
CA SER A 78 18.95 3.25 2.40
C SER A 78 17.66 2.82 1.68
N HIS A 79 17.08 1.66 2.01
CA HIS A 79 15.87 1.17 1.37
C HIS A 79 14.69 2.11 1.64
N TRP A 80 13.92 2.44 0.60
CA TRP A 80 12.87 3.47 0.66
C TRP A 80 11.83 3.21 1.77
N ALA A 81 11.48 1.95 2.02
CA ALA A 81 10.54 1.55 3.06
C ALA A 81 11.15 1.36 4.45
N TYR A 82 12.49 1.40 4.62
CA TYR A 82 13.20 1.05 5.85
C TYR A 82 12.63 1.76 7.10
N LYS A 83 12.42 3.08 7.02
CA LYS A 83 11.88 3.87 8.12
C LYS A 83 10.49 3.40 8.54
N SER A 84 9.60 3.13 7.59
CA SER A 84 8.24 2.64 7.86
C SER A 84 8.24 1.20 8.38
N ILE A 85 9.09 0.33 7.83
CA ILE A 85 9.26 -1.05 8.28
C ILE A 85 9.69 -1.06 9.76
N MET A 86 10.77 -0.36 10.11
CA MET A 86 11.24 -0.28 11.49
C MET A 86 10.23 0.42 12.41
N ALA A 87 9.53 1.47 11.95
CA ALA A 87 8.50 2.16 12.73
C ALA A 87 7.24 1.32 12.99
N MET A 88 6.95 0.31 12.16
CA MET A 88 5.85 -0.65 12.38
C MET A 88 6.28 -1.84 13.24
N VAL A 89 7.53 -2.29 13.11
CA VAL A 89 8.12 -3.34 13.94
C VAL A 89 8.34 -2.86 15.38
N ASN A 90 8.83 -1.64 15.58
CA ASN A 90 8.99 -1.04 16.91
C ASN A 90 7.66 -0.78 17.63
N ARG A 91 6.53 -0.75 16.90
CA ARG A 91 5.16 -0.69 17.46
C ARG A 91 4.56 -2.09 17.72
N GLY A 92 5.30 -3.17 17.48
CA GLY A 92 4.82 -4.55 17.60
C GLY A 92 3.79 -4.97 16.54
N LEU A 93 3.53 -4.12 15.55
CA LEU A 93 2.48 -4.33 14.55
C LEU A 93 2.93 -5.27 13.41
N PHE A 94 4.20 -5.13 12.98
CA PHE A 94 4.85 -5.99 11.98
C PHE A 94 5.91 -6.90 12.61
N SER A 95 6.15 -8.05 11.97
CA SER A 95 7.25 -8.96 12.26
C SER A 95 8.06 -9.27 11.00
N GLY A 96 9.28 -9.79 11.20
CA GLY A 96 10.02 -10.49 10.16
C GLY A 96 9.32 -11.79 9.71
N THR A 97 9.86 -12.40 8.66
CA THR A 97 9.50 -13.73 8.14
C THR A 97 10.37 -14.85 8.70
N THR A 98 11.44 -14.51 9.46
CA THR A 98 12.33 -15.45 10.13
C THR A 98 12.56 -15.07 11.60
N THR A 99 12.85 -16.06 12.44
CA THR A 99 13.33 -15.85 13.81
C THR A 99 14.70 -15.18 13.76
N PRO A 100 14.92 -14.04 14.44
CA PRO A 100 16.17 -13.31 14.31
C PRO A 100 17.34 -13.96 15.06
N VAL A 101 18.51 -13.91 14.45
CA VAL A 101 19.79 -14.34 15.04
C VAL A 101 20.57 -13.09 15.43
N ASN A 102 21.00 -12.99 16.69
CA ASN A 102 21.68 -11.81 17.24
C ASN A 102 20.93 -10.47 17.06
N GLY A 103 19.60 -10.51 16.91
CA GLY A 103 18.75 -9.35 16.63
C GLY A 103 18.61 -8.97 15.14
N VAL A 104 19.17 -9.77 14.23
CA VAL A 104 19.02 -9.60 12.78
C VAL A 104 18.06 -10.67 12.24
N GLY A 105 16.98 -10.24 11.60
CA GLY A 105 16.01 -11.13 10.94
C GLY A 105 15.94 -10.93 9.42
N THR A 106 14.91 -11.50 8.80
CA THR A 106 14.52 -11.29 7.39
C THR A 106 13.13 -10.67 7.36
N PHE A 107 12.88 -9.71 6.48
CA PHE A 107 11.57 -9.04 6.36
C PHE A 107 10.73 -9.53 5.18
N SER A 108 11.40 -10.01 4.13
CA SER A 108 10.87 -10.31 2.80
C SER A 108 10.12 -9.11 2.19
N PRO A 109 10.81 -7.99 1.89
CA PRO A 109 10.18 -6.73 1.47
C PRO A 109 9.34 -6.89 0.19
N GLU A 110 9.85 -7.62 -0.80
CA GLU A 110 9.18 -7.79 -2.11
C GLU A 110 8.21 -8.97 -2.18
N LYS A 111 8.08 -9.77 -1.11
CA LYS A 111 7.02 -10.79 -1.03
C LYS A 111 5.66 -10.07 -1.09
N THR A 112 4.77 -10.55 -1.96
CA THR A 112 3.36 -10.14 -1.99
C THR A 112 2.72 -10.33 -0.61
N MET A 113 2.14 -9.25 -0.08
CA MET A 113 1.43 -9.23 1.19
C MET A 113 0.02 -9.78 1.02
N THR A 114 -0.38 -10.74 1.86
CA THR A 114 -1.74 -11.32 1.80
C THR A 114 -2.78 -10.41 2.46
N ARG A 115 -4.06 -10.63 2.13
CA ARG A 115 -5.18 -9.98 2.83
C ARG A 115 -5.16 -10.30 4.33
N ALA A 116 -4.83 -11.54 4.70
CA ALA A 116 -4.60 -11.96 6.09
C ALA A 116 -3.49 -11.15 6.77
N GLU A 117 -2.31 -11.01 6.15
CA GLU A 117 -1.22 -10.19 6.69
C GLU A 117 -1.66 -8.73 6.86
N PHE A 118 -2.33 -8.15 5.86
CA PHE A 118 -2.73 -6.74 5.87
C PHE A 118 -3.78 -6.44 6.93
N VAL A 119 -4.89 -7.21 6.94
CA VAL A 119 -5.99 -7.02 7.90
C VAL A 119 -5.50 -7.28 9.33
N THR A 120 -4.59 -8.24 9.55
CA THR A 120 -3.99 -8.47 10.89
C THR A 120 -3.28 -7.23 11.43
N VAL A 121 -2.51 -6.54 10.61
CA VAL A 121 -1.80 -5.31 11.05
C VAL A 121 -2.79 -4.20 11.37
N VAL A 122 -3.85 -4.03 10.56
CA VAL A 122 -4.91 -3.05 10.83
C VAL A 122 -5.67 -3.40 12.10
N VAL A 123 -6.10 -4.65 12.27
CA VAL A 123 -6.83 -5.10 13.47
C VAL A 123 -6.01 -4.89 14.74
N ARG A 124 -4.71 -5.23 14.75
CA ARG A 124 -3.82 -4.98 15.89
C ARG A 124 -3.68 -3.49 16.24
N ALA A 125 -3.64 -2.61 15.23
CA ALA A 125 -3.56 -1.17 15.44
C ALA A 125 -4.90 -0.54 15.86
N MET A 126 -6.01 -1.05 15.35
CA MET A 126 -7.36 -0.55 15.59
C MET A 126 -7.92 -1.01 16.93
N TYR A 127 -7.72 -2.29 17.27
CA TYR A 127 -8.35 -3.02 18.38
C TYR A 127 -7.29 -3.70 19.27
N PRO A 128 -6.32 -2.97 19.87
CA PRO A 128 -5.20 -3.55 20.61
C PRO A 128 -5.59 -4.32 21.88
N THR A 129 -6.87 -4.25 22.30
CA THR A 129 -7.44 -5.00 23.43
C THR A 129 -8.35 -6.16 23.01
N ALA A 130 -8.42 -6.49 21.72
CA ALA A 130 -9.23 -7.61 21.22
C ALA A 130 -8.55 -8.97 21.52
N ASP A 131 -9.35 -9.97 21.89
CA ASP A 131 -8.91 -11.33 22.22
C ASP A 131 -8.74 -12.17 20.93
N ILE A 132 -7.73 -11.81 20.13
CA ILE A 132 -7.47 -12.40 18.80
C ILE A 132 -6.92 -13.83 18.95
N LYS A 133 -7.83 -14.81 19.03
CA LYS A 133 -7.51 -16.25 19.11
C LYS A 133 -7.82 -16.93 17.79
N ALA A 134 -6.86 -17.71 17.27
CA ALA A 134 -7.13 -18.59 16.13
C ALA A 134 -8.19 -19.64 16.52
N ILE A 135 -9.23 -19.75 15.70
CA ILE A 135 -10.40 -20.62 15.93
C ILE A 135 -10.25 -21.94 15.17
N ASN A 136 -9.57 -21.89 14.03
CA ASN A 136 -9.21 -23.03 13.18
C ASN A 136 -7.70 -22.99 12.85
N GLU A 137 -7.21 -23.92 12.02
CA GLU A 137 -5.78 -24.00 11.65
C GLU A 137 -5.23 -22.74 10.96
N ASN A 138 -6.09 -21.87 10.42
CA ASN A 138 -5.67 -20.59 9.87
C ASN A 138 -5.35 -19.61 11.00
N TRP A 139 -4.09 -19.21 11.13
CA TRP A 139 -3.63 -18.28 12.16
C TRP A 139 -4.33 -16.90 12.12
N TRP A 140 -4.96 -16.55 10.99
CA TRP A 140 -5.72 -15.31 10.79
C TRP A 140 -7.22 -15.42 11.11
N SER A 141 -7.75 -16.60 11.49
CA SER A 141 -9.19 -16.79 11.72
C SER A 141 -9.76 -15.81 12.76
N GLY A 142 -9.17 -15.73 13.97
CA GLY A 142 -9.59 -14.74 14.98
C GLY A 142 -9.38 -13.27 14.59
N THR A 143 -8.50 -12.98 13.63
CA THR A 143 -8.37 -11.64 13.04
C THR A 143 -9.54 -11.33 12.12
N TYR A 144 -9.97 -12.33 11.32
CA TYR A 144 -11.07 -12.21 10.38
C TYR A 144 -12.38 -11.91 11.10
N GLU A 145 -12.71 -12.68 12.15
CA GLU A 145 -13.89 -12.42 13.00
C GLU A 145 -13.89 -10.97 13.53
N VAL A 146 -12.81 -10.54 14.20
CA VAL A 146 -12.71 -9.17 14.75
C VAL A 146 -12.82 -8.10 13.66
N ALA A 147 -12.34 -8.37 12.44
CA ALA A 147 -12.48 -7.45 11.32
C ALA A 147 -13.90 -7.40 10.74
N VAL A 148 -14.65 -8.51 10.76
CA VAL A 148 -16.07 -8.57 10.33
C VAL A 148 -16.99 -7.96 11.39
N ASP A 149 -16.86 -8.37 12.65
CA ASP A 149 -17.66 -7.87 13.79
C ASP A 149 -17.61 -6.34 13.94
N ASN A 150 -16.43 -5.75 13.70
CA ASN A 150 -16.22 -4.31 13.78
C ASN A 150 -16.42 -3.61 12.43
N GLY A 151 -16.93 -4.29 11.39
CA GLY A 151 -17.25 -3.70 10.07
C GLY A 151 -16.04 -3.15 9.31
N LEU A 152 -14.82 -3.59 9.63
CA LEU A 152 -13.61 -3.23 8.90
C LEU A 152 -13.57 -3.91 7.51
N ILE A 153 -14.04 -5.16 7.45
CA ILE A 153 -14.26 -5.94 6.21
C ILE A 153 -15.67 -6.55 6.25
N GLN A 154 -16.15 -7.05 5.11
CA GLN A 154 -17.37 -7.86 5.01
C GLN A 154 -17.05 -9.20 4.34
N GLU A 155 -17.79 -10.26 4.69
CA GLU A 155 -17.63 -11.61 4.10
C GLU A 155 -17.81 -11.62 2.56
N SER A 156 -18.63 -10.69 2.06
CA SER A 156 -18.91 -10.46 0.63
C SER A 156 -17.74 -9.80 -0.12
N GLU A 157 -16.77 -9.24 0.60
CA GLU A 157 -15.57 -8.60 0.06
C GLU A 157 -14.39 -9.57 0.14
N PHE A 158 -14.17 -10.14 1.33
CA PHE A 158 -13.19 -11.20 1.59
C PHE A 158 -13.90 -12.35 2.29
N THR A 159 -13.88 -13.55 1.70
CA THR A 159 -14.19 -14.80 2.42
C THR A 159 -12.96 -15.28 3.20
N GLU A 160 -13.13 -16.14 4.22
CA GLU A 160 -11.99 -16.81 4.90
C GLU A 160 -10.99 -17.42 3.90
N SER A 161 -11.49 -18.13 2.88
CA SER A 161 -10.69 -18.77 1.84
C SER A 161 -9.94 -17.79 0.92
N SER A 162 -10.40 -16.54 0.83
CA SER A 162 -9.75 -15.47 0.06
C SER A 162 -8.61 -14.77 0.82
N MET A 163 -8.52 -14.98 2.15
CA MET A 163 -7.59 -14.24 3.01
C MET A 163 -6.11 -14.58 2.74
N ALA A 164 -5.82 -15.78 2.23
CA ALA A 164 -4.48 -16.20 1.83
C ALA A 164 -3.99 -15.55 0.51
N GLN A 165 -4.88 -14.92 -0.27
CA GLN A 165 -4.53 -14.27 -1.53
C GLN A 165 -3.84 -12.90 -1.29
N GLY A 166 -3.07 -12.43 -2.26
CA GLY A 166 -2.45 -11.10 -2.23
C GLY A 166 -3.50 -9.98 -2.17
N ILE A 167 -3.30 -8.98 -1.32
CA ILE A 167 -4.22 -7.83 -1.26
C ILE A 167 -3.95 -6.88 -2.44
N THR A 168 -5.00 -6.49 -3.16
CA THR A 168 -4.90 -5.51 -4.26
C THR A 168 -4.95 -4.08 -3.75
N ARG A 169 -4.44 -3.12 -4.52
CA ARG A 169 -4.38 -1.71 -4.11
C ARG A 169 -5.76 -1.08 -3.86
N GLN A 170 -6.79 -1.46 -4.62
CA GLN A 170 -8.17 -1.00 -4.40
C GLN A 170 -8.79 -1.57 -3.12
N GLU A 171 -8.53 -2.84 -2.80
CA GLU A 171 -8.96 -3.49 -1.55
C GLU A 171 -8.25 -2.90 -0.33
N MET A 172 -6.93 -2.69 -0.42
CA MET A 172 -6.13 -1.99 0.57
C MET A 172 -6.72 -0.60 0.89
N SER A 173 -7.14 0.15 -0.13
CA SER A 173 -7.76 1.48 0.03
C SER A 173 -9.04 1.43 0.87
N MET A 174 -9.89 0.42 0.66
CA MET A 174 -11.13 0.21 1.43
C MET A 174 -10.86 -0.03 2.91
N VAL A 175 -9.96 -0.96 3.24
CA VAL A 175 -9.62 -1.31 4.63
C VAL A 175 -9.01 -0.12 5.37
N LEU A 176 -8.10 0.62 4.72
CA LEU A 176 -7.46 1.81 5.31
C LEU A 176 -8.45 2.94 5.62
N VAL A 177 -9.35 3.22 4.67
CA VAL A 177 -10.33 4.30 4.84
C VAL A 177 -11.32 3.98 5.94
N ARG A 178 -11.81 2.74 6.04
CA ARG A 178 -12.67 2.32 7.16
C ARG A 178 -11.95 2.45 8.51
N ALA A 179 -10.70 2.00 8.58
CA ALA A 179 -9.89 2.14 9.79
C ALA A 179 -9.69 3.60 10.21
N ALA A 180 -9.43 4.51 9.25
CA ALA A 180 -9.36 5.94 9.51
C ALA A 180 -10.71 6.52 9.98
N GLU A 181 -11.80 6.24 9.26
CA GLU A 181 -13.15 6.73 9.57
C GLU A 181 -13.63 6.23 10.95
N GLN A 182 -13.27 5.01 11.34
CA GLN A 182 -13.52 4.43 12.67
C GLN A 182 -12.71 5.07 13.80
N LYS A 183 -11.59 5.76 13.51
CA LYS A 183 -10.88 6.65 14.45
C LYS A 183 -11.37 8.10 14.39
N GLY A 184 -12.39 8.40 13.58
CA GLY A 184 -12.89 9.76 13.33
C GLY A 184 -12.04 10.60 12.37
N ASP A 185 -11.04 9.98 11.72
CA ASP A 185 -10.16 10.62 10.76
C ASP A 185 -10.80 10.56 9.35
N THR A 186 -10.93 11.72 8.71
CA THR A 186 -11.71 11.88 7.48
C THR A 186 -11.06 12.90 6.55
N ALA A 187 -11.23 12.71 5.24
CA ALA A 187 -10.75 13.65 4.23
C ALA A 187 -11.58 14.95 4.25
N SER A 188 -11.06 16.01 4.86
CA SER A 188 -11.71 17.34 4.91
C SER A 188 -11.87 18.02 3.54
N LYS A 189 -11.10 17.59 2.55
CA LYS A 189 -11.26 17.89 1.12
C LYS A 189 -10.91 16.63 0.33
N LEU A 190 -11.61 16.39 -0.79
CA LEU A 190 -11.26 15.31 -1.72
C LEU A 190 -10.33 15.81 -2.84
N VAL A 191 -9.42 14.95 -3.30
CA VAL A 191 -8.66 15.20 -4.53
C VAL A 191 -9.55 15.06 -5.77
N PRO A 192 -9.29 15.80 -6.86
CA PRO A 192 -9.90 15.51 -8.15
C PRO A 192 -9.55 14.10 -8.60
N THR A 193 -10.53 13.34 -9.11
CA THR A 193 -10.33 11.97 -9.63
C THR A 193 -9.30 11.90 -10.75
N ALA A 194 -9.13 12.99 -11.51
CA ALA A 194 -8.09 13.14 -12.53
C ALA A 194 -6.64 13.12 -11.99
N LYS A 195 -6.41 13.16 -10.67
CA LYS A 195 -5.11 12.89 -10.05
C LYS A 195 -4.77 11.40 -9.93
N ILE A 196 -5.70 10.52 -10.34
CA ILE A 196 -5.55 9.07 -10.39
C ILE A 196 -5.69 8.70 -11.87
N SER A 197 -4.57 8.48 -12.58
CA SER A 197 -4.54 8.47 -14.05
C SER A 197 -5.41 7.37 -14.69
N ASP A 198 -5.56 6.25 -13.98
CA ASP A 198 -6.31 5.05 -14.35
C ASP A 198 -7.59 4.85 -13.53
N TYR A 199 -8.15 5.93 -12.95
CA TYR A 199 -9.35 5.89 -12.09
C TYR A 199 -10.58 5.22 -12.73
N SER A 200 -10.67 5.25 -14.06
CA SER A 200 -11.70 4.54 -14.81
C SER A 200 -11.68 3.02 -14.53
N THR A 201 -10.50 2.44 -14.35
CA THR A 201 -10.24 1.00 -14.18
C THR A 201 -10.46 0.48 -12.75
N VAL A 202 -10.59 1.38 -11.78
CA VAL A 202 -10.94 1.05 -10.38
C VAL A 202 -12.32 0.40 -10.36
N GLY A 203 -12.49 -0.73 -9.67
CA GLY A 203 -13.81 -1.35 -9.54
C GLY A 203 -14.79 -0.40 -8.85
N SER A 204 -16.02 -0.25 -9.37
CA SER A 204 -16.95 0.82 -8.95
C SER A 204 -17.19 0.90 -7.44
N TYR A 205 -17.18 -0.24 -6.75
CA TYR A 205 -17.32 -0.31 -5.28
C TYR A 205 -16.14 0.34 -4.52
N TYR A 206 -14.93 0.29 -5.07
CA TYR A 206 -13.72 0.80 -4.45
C TYR A 206 -13.48 2.30 -4.71
N LYS A 207 -14.18 2.91 -5.68
CA LYS A 207 -13.88 4.25 -6.20
C LYS A 207 -13.79 5.33 -5.13
N ASP A 208 -14.79 5.44 -4.27
CA ASP A 208 -14.80 6.42 -3.17
C ASP A 208 -13.68 6.19 -2.15
N TYR A 209 -13.39 4.92 -1.82
CA TYR A 209 -12.30 4.57 -0.91
C TYR A 209 -10.92 4.93 -1.51
N VAL A 210 -10.72 4.75 -2.82
CA VAL A 210 -9.47 5.17 -3.48
C VAL A 210 -9.31 6.69 -3.44
N VAL A 211 -10.35 7.46 -3.76
CA VAL A 211 -10.30 8.94 -3.66
C VAL A 211 -10.02 9.37 -2.22
N LYS A 212 -10.71 8.79 -1.22
CA LYS A 212 -10.49 9.09 0.20
C LYS A 212 -9.06 8.74 0.65
N ALA A 213 -8.50 7.59 0.24
CA ALA A 213 -7.15 7.16 0.61
C ALA A 213 -6.05 8.06 0.02
N TYR A 214 -6.24 8.56 -1.20
CA TYR A 214 -5.38 9.61 -1.79
C TYR A 214 -5.56 10.95 -1.07
N SER A 215 -6.80 11.31 -0.74
CA SER A 215 -7.13 12.59 -0.09
C SER A 215 -6.60 12.69 1.34
N MET A 216 -6.44 11.55 2.02
CA MET A 216 -5.76 11.45 3.32
C MET A 216 -4.26 11.20 3.20
N GLY A 217 -3.68 11.09 2.00
CA GLY A 217 -2.24 10.88 1.80
C GLY A 217 -1.73 9.52 2.30
N MET A 218 -2.62 8.56 2.54
CA MET A 218 -2.25 7.19 2.92
C MET A 218 -1.67 6.43 1.71
N ILE A 219 -2.25 6.65 0.53
CA ILE A 219 -1.79 6.07 -0.73
C ILE A 219 -1.41 7.20 -1.71
N SER A 220 -0.45 6.91 -2.59
CA SER A 220 -0.03 7.71 -3.73
C SER A 220 0.03 6.83 -4.99
N GLY A 221 0.17 7.46 -6.15
CA GLY A 221 0.48 6.76 -7.40
C GLY A 221 1.82 6.00 -7.33
N ASN A 222 2.01 5.08 -8.27
CA ASN A 222 3.26 4.35 -8.49
C ASN A 222 4.27 5.17 -9.31
N ASP A 223 3.82 6.26 -9.93
CA ASP A 223 4.60 7.15 -10.79
C ASP A 223 4.17 8.62 -10.60
N ASP A 224 4.90 9.55 -11.23
CA ASP A 224 4.57 10.98 -11.25
C ASP A 224 3.28 11.31 -12.03
N ARG A 225 2.71 10.34 -12.75
CA ARG A 225 1.42 10.48 -13.46
C ARG A 225 0.23 10.21 -12.55
N GLY A 226 0.43 9.67 -11.35
CA GLY A 226 -0.63 9.29 -10.42
C GLY A 226 -1.26 7.92 -10.72
N THR A 227 -0.55 7.03 -11.42
CA THR A 227 -1.05 5.70 -11.80
C THR A 227 -1.26 4.84 -10.56
N PHE A 228 -2.51 4.42 -10.33
CA PHE A 228 -2.90 3.72 -9.13
C PHE A 228 -2.81 2.20 -9.26
N ALA A 229 -2.94 1.62 -10.46
CA ALA A 229 -2.87 0.18 -10.72
C ALA A 229 -3.79 -0.64 -9.78
N PRO A 230 -5.12 -0.41 -9.79
CA PRO A 230 -6.06 -0.84 -8.74
C PRO A 230 -6.03 -2.34 -8.42
N LYS A 231 -5.80 -3.17 -9.44
CA LYS A 231 -5.86 -4.64 -9.37
C LYS A 231 -4.50 -5.29 -9.04
N ILE A 232 -3.41 -4.52 -9.02
CA ILE A 232 -2.07 -5.03 -8.70
C ILE A 232 -1.96 -5.28 -7.19
N THR A 233 -1.29 -6.38 -6.83
CA THR A 233 -1.04 -6.77 -5.44
C THR A 233 0.08 -5.96 -4.80
N VAL A 234 0.07 -5.86 -3.48
CA VAL A 234 0.99 -5.00 -2.72
C VAL A 234 2.13 -5.82 -2.11
N THR A 235 3.39 -5.37 -2.25
CA THR A 235 4.54 -6.00 -1.56
C THR A 235 4.56 -5.67 -0.07
N ARG A 236 5.18 -6.51 0.79
CA ARG A 236 5.25 -6.27 2.23
C ARG A 236 5.91 -4.93 2.60
N ALA A 237 6.88 -4.47 1.81
CA ALA A 237 7.48 -3.14 1.95
C ALA A 237 6.44 -2.02 1.72
N ALA A 238 5.65 -2.11 0.65
CA ALA A 238 4.59 -1.15 0.35
C ALA A 238 3.43 -1.23 1.35
N GLY A 239 3.06 -2.43 1.81
CA GLY A 239 2.10 -2.62 2.88
C GLY A 239 2.55 -1.94 4.17
N ALA A 240 3.79 -2.19 4.63
CA ALA A 240 4.35 -1.51 5.80
C ALA A 240 4.43 0.01 5.64
N ALA A 241 4.78 0.51 4.45
CA ALA A 241 4.81 1.94 4.15
C ALA A 241 3.43 2.60 4.24
N VAL A 242 2.39 1.95 3.73
CA VAL A 242 1.01 2.47 3.76
C VAL A 242 0.37 2.30 5.13
N LEU A 243 0.62 1.19 5.83
CA LEU A 243 0.11 0.95 7.18
C LEU A 243 0.76 1.88 8.23
N ASN A 244 2.03 2.27 8.05
CA ASN A 244 2.65 3.32 8.84
C ASN A 244 1.89 4.66 8.69
N ARG A 245 1.35 4.98 7.49
CA ARG A 245 0.57 6.21 7.25
C ARG A 245 -0.85 6.17 7.83
N LEU A 246 -1.39 4.97 8.08
CA LEU A 246 -2.64 4.82 8.84
C LEU A 246 -2.40 5.21 10.31
N VAL A 247 -1.41 4.59 10.96
CA VAL A 247 -1.14 4.73 12.40
C VAL A 247 -0.34 5.98 12.77
N ASP A 248 0.33 6.60 11.80
CA ASP A 248 1.16 7.79 11.97
C ASP A 248 0.81 8.81 10.88
N SER A 249 -0.02 9.79 11.23
CA SER A 249 -0.46 10.81 10.28
C SER A 249 0.68 11.74 9.82
N SER A 250 1.80 11.80 10.54
CA SER A 250 2.99 12.55 10.11
C SER A 250 3.77 11.87 8.97
N ALA A 251 3.58 10.56 8.79
CA ALA A 251 4.22 9.78 7.72
C ALA A 251 3.47 9.86 6.37
N ARG A 252 2.28 10.47 6.33
CA ARG A 252 1.41 10.59 5.15
C ARG A 252 2.09 11.39 4.03
N ALA A 253 1.79 11.02 2.79
CA ALA A 253 2.21 11.79 1.62
C ALA A 253 1.56 13.17 1.65
N LYS A 254 2.30 14.22 1.26
CA LYS A 254 1.74 15.57 1.14
C LYS A 254 0.71 15.61 0.02
N VAL A 255 -0.56 15.70 0.38
CA VAL A 255 -1.66 15.81 -0.59
C VAL A 255 -1.75 17.23 -1.10
N ASP A 256 -1.35 17.43 -2.34
CA ASP A 256 -1.65 18.66 -3.06
C ASP A 256 -3.11 18.66 -3.54
N PHE A 257 -3.92 19.56 -2.96
CA PHE A 257 -5.31 19.80 -3.36
C PHE A 257 -5.47 21.01 -4.31
N THR A 258 -4.37 21.50 -4.87
CA THR A 258 -4.26 22.82 -5.52
C THR A 258 -3.61 22.82 -6.90
N ALA A 259 -2.89 21.77 -7.33
CA ALA A 259 -2.55 21.66 -8.75
C ALA A 259 -3.84 21.74 -9.59
N PRO A 260 -3.76 22.38 -10.78
CA PRO A 260 -4.76 22.20 -11.81
C PRO A 260 -5.05 20.71 -12.03
N VAL A 261 -6.21 20.43 -12.60
CA VAL A 261 -6.36 19.19 -13.36
C VAL A 261 -5.23 19.19 -14.38
N VAL A 262 -4.35 18.18 -14.37
CA VAL A 262 -3.58 17.86 -15.58
C VAL A 262 -4.51 17.13 -16.54
N THR A 263 -5.55 17.86 -16.95
CA THR A 263 -5.95 17.88 -18.35
C THR A 263 -4.63 18.00 -19.11
N PRO A 264 -4.28 17.01 -19.95
CA PRO A 264 -3.44 17.33 -21.11
C PRO A 264 -4.10 18.56 -21.72
N GLU A 265 -3.32 19.63 -21.89
CA GLU A 265 -3.80 20.94 -22.35
C GLU A 265 -4.85 20.73 -23.44
N GLU A 266 -6.12 21.02 -23.14
CA GLU A 266 -7.21 20.66 -24.04
C GLU A 266 -6.92 21.38 -25.36
N PRO A 267 -6.63 20.68 -26.46
CA PRO A 267 -6.10 21.33 -27.63
C PRO A 267 -7.26 22.06 -28.28
N GLN A 268 -7.31 23.38 -28.02
CA GLN A 268 -8.23 24.35 -28.58
C GLN A 268 -7.91 24.53 -30.08
N GLY A 269 -8.12 23.46 -30.84
CA GLY A 269 -7.50 23.26 -32.15
C GLY A 269 -7.83 21.91 -32.77
N THR A 270 -9.05 21.78 -33.30
CA THR A 270 -9.33 21.06 -34.57
C THR A 270 -8.80 19.62 -34.73
N GLY A 271 -8.72 18.84 -33.65
CA GLY A 271 -8.45 17.40 -33.72
C GLY A 271 -9.58 16.66 -34.46
N GLN A 272 -9.23 15.65 -35.25
CA GLN A 272 -10.23 14.73 -35.83
C GLN A 272 -10.79 13.81 -34.74
N THR A 273 -11.97 13.23 -34.98
CA THR A 273 -12.57 12.23 -34.08
C THR A 273 -13.02 11.02 -34.90
N TRP A 274 -12.50 9.82 -34.58
CA TRP A 274 -12.86 8.58 -35.27
C TRP A 274 -13.23 7.47 -34.27
N VAL A 275 -13.88 6.42 -34.77
CA VAL A 275 -14.09 5.17 -34.03
C VAL A 275 -12.90 4.25 -34.32
N GLU A 276 -12.33 3.63 -33.29
CA GLU A 276 -11.20 2.70 -33.39
C GLU A 276 -11.41 1.66 -34.51
N GLY A 277 -10.48 1.62 -35.48
CA GLY A 277 -10.58 0.75 -36.67
C GLY A 277 -11.38 1.31 -37.87
N SER A 278 -11.98 2.49 -37.78
CA SER A 278 -12.59 3.20 -38.93
C SER A 278 -11.59 4.11 -39.65
N ASN A 279 -11.85 4.47 -40.91
CA ASN A 279 -10.90 5.26 -41.70
C ASN A 279 -10.66 6.67 -41.12
N HIS A 280 -9.40 7.09 -41.01
CA HIS A 280 -8.99 8.41 -40.50
C HIS A 280 -7.71 8.92 -41.19
N ASP A 281 -7.41 10.23 -41.02
CA ASP A 281 -6.15 10.85 -41.46
C ASP A 281 -5.02 10.52 -40.46
N ASP A 282 -3.75 10.84 -40.78
CA ASP A 282 -2.60 10.59 -39.90
C ASP A 282 -2.84 11.09 -38.45
N PRO A 283 -2.65 10.22 -37.43
CA PRO A 283 -2.97 10.54 -36.04
C PRO A 283 -2.01 11.60 -35.47
N LYS A 284 -2.54 12.57 -34.71
CA LYS A 284 -1.73 13.61 -34.03
C LYS A 284 -2.21 13.88 -32.59
N VAL A 285 -1.39 14.60 -31.84
CA VAL A 285 -1.74 15.11 -30.50
C VAL A 285 -3.02 15.94 -30.60
N GLY A 286 -4.00 15.61 -29.77
CA GLY A 286 -5.31 16.29 -29.69
C GLY A 286 -6.43 15.67 -30.51
N ASP A 287 -6.15 14.70 -31.38
CA ASP A 287 -7.19 13.88 -31.99
C ASP A 287 -7.91 13.01 -30.92
N THR A 288 -9.14 12.57 -31.21
CA THR A 288 -9.93 11.74 -30.27
C THR A 288 -10.33 10.41 -30.91
N VAL A 289 -9.92 9.31 -30.28
CA VAL A 289 -10.34 7.95 -30.65
C VAL A 289 -11.49 7.51 -29.76
N ILE A 290 -12.55 6.96 -30.36
CA ILE A 290 -13.67 6.34 -29.65
C ILE A 290 -13.51 4.82 -29.73
N LYS A 291 -13.22 4.18 -28.60
CA LYS A 291 -13.09 2.71 -28.50
C LYS A 291 -14.43 2.01 -28.69
N ALA A 292 -14.39 0.70 -28.93
CA ALA A 292 -15.58 -0.14 -29.12
C ALA A 292 -16.57 -0.16 -27.93
N ASP A 293 -16.13 0.19 -26.71
CA ASP A 293 -16.96 0.34 -25.51
C ASP A 293 -17.59 1.75 -25.37
N GLY A 294 -17.29 2.68 -26.30
CA GLY A 294 -17.70 4.09 -26.25
C GLY A 294 -16.73 5.00 -25.49
N THR A 295 -15.65 4.48 -24.91
CA THR A 295 -14.63 5.29 -24.22
C THR A 295 -13.92 6.20 -25.20
N LYS A 296 -13.95 7.51 -24.94
CA LYS A 296 -13.21 8.52 -25.71
C LYS A 296 -11.80 8.72 -25.14
N VAL A 297 -10.79 8.66 -25.99
CA VAL A 297 -9.38 8.89 -25.65
C VAL A 297 -8.83 10.01 -26.52
N VAL A 298 -8.48 11.14 -25.89
CA VAL A 298 -7.72 12.21 -26.56
C VAL A 298 -6.25 11.80 -26.62
N LEU A 299 -5.65 11.84 -27.81
CA LEU A 299 -4.28 11.42 -28.04
C LEU A 299 -3.27 12.46 -27.55
N LYS A 300 -2.21 11.98 -26.91
CA LYS A 300 -1.10 12.79 -26.39
C LYS A 300 0.22 12.03 -26.52
N LEU A 301 1.34 12.74 -26.35
CA LEU A 301 2.64 12.08 -26.24
C LEU A 301 2.68 11.30 -24.91
N GLY A 302 3.03 10.03 -25.02
CA GLY A 302 2.85 9.00 -24.02
C GLY A 302 4.17 8.53 -23.43
N ILE A 303 4.48 7.24 -23.57
CA ILE A 303 5.75 6.65 -23.13
C ILE A 303 6.86 6.99 -24.14
N GLY A 304 8.02 7.44 -23.65
CA GLY A 304 9.17 7.78 -24.51
C GLY A 304 8.94 8.94 -25.48
N GLY A 305 7.84 9.69 -25.35
CA GLY A 305 7.40 10.71 -26.31
C GLY A 305 6.60 10.17 -27.49
N VAL A 306 6.33 8.86 -27.57
CA VAL A 306 5.50 8.24 -28.63
C VAL A 306 4.03 8.66 -28.46
N LEU A 307 3.37 9.03 -29.55
CA LEU A 307 1.94 9.38 -29.56
C LEU A 307 1.09 8.16 -29.14
N GLY A 308 0.11 8.33 -28.26
CA GLY A 308 -0.82 7.26 -27.87
C GLY A 308 -0.27 6.19 -26.92
N ALA A 309 1.05 6.06 -26.77
CA ALA A 309 1.67 4.98 -26.00
C ALA A 309 1.34 5.01 -24.50
N GLY A 310 0.83 3.90 -23.98
CA GLY A 310 0.26 3.79 -22.64
C GLY A 310 -1.15 4.38 -22.52
N GLN A 311 -1.88 4.56 -23.62
CA GLN A 311 -3.31 4.92 -23.63
C GLN A 311 -4.23 3.71 -23.98
N GLY A 312 -3.64 2.56 -24.32
CA GLY A 312 -4.32 1.28 -24.56
C GLY A 312 -5.31 1.36 -25.72
N VAL A 313 -4.96 2.06 -26.80
CA VAL A 313 -5.84 2.38 -27.92
C VAL A 313 -5.10 2.21 -29.25
N ASP A 314 -5.76 1.63 -30.24
CA ASP A 314 -5.21 1.49 -31.58
C ASP A 314 -5.33 2.82 -32.33
N ILE A 315 -4.21 3.52 -32.48
CA ILE A 315 -4.15 4.82 -33.16
C ILE A 315 -3.87 4.73 -34.66
N TYR A 316 -3.58 3.53 -35.19
CA TYR A 316 -3.11 3.36 -36.56
C TYR A 316 -4.04 2.51 -37.45
N THR A 317 -4.78 1.54 -36.93
CA THR A 317 -5.72 0.74 -37.75
C THR A 317 -6.85 1.64 -38.24
N GLY A 318 -6.87 1.88 -39.56
CA GLY A 318 -7.77 2.85 -40.19
C GLY A 318 -7.06 4.06 -40.81
N THR A 319 -5.79 4.33 -40.49
CA THR A 319 -5.02 5.44 -41.10
C THR A 319 -4.93 5.25 -42.62
N VAL A 320 -5.35 6.23 -43.42
CA VAL A 320 -5.34 6.13 -44.89
C VAL A 320 -4.25 7.01 -45.52
N VAL A 321 -3.11 6.40 -45.88
CA VAL A 321 -2.01 7.11 -46.57
C VAL A 321 -2.03 6.77 -48.05
N ASN A 322 -2.17 7.78 -48.91
CA ASN A 322 -2.21 7.64 -50.38
C ASN A 322 -3.22 6.58 -50.89
N GLY A 323 -4.36 6.41 -50.20
CA GLY A 323 -5.39 5.42 -50.54
C GLY A 323 -5.12 4.00 -50.03
N VAL A 324 -4.09 3.79 -49.21
CA VAL A 324 -3.79 2.50 -48.56
C VAL A 324 -4.08 2.61 -47.07
N THR A 325 -4.91 1.71 -46.53
CA THR A 325 -5.29 1.68 -45.11
C THR A 325 -4.31 0.86 -44.27
N ALA A 326 -3.84 1.43 -43.16
CA ALA A 326 -2.99 0.75 -42.18
C ALA A 326 -3.74 -0.34 -41.40
N LYS A 327 -2.98 -1.36 -41.01
CA LYS A 327 -3.41 -2.54 -40.25
C LYS A 327 -2.22 -3.20 -39.59
N GLU A 328 -2.47 -4.04 -38.59
CA GLU A 328 -1.47 -4.89 -37.96
C GLU A 328 -0.70 -5.76 -38.98
N GLY A 329 0.60 -5.91 -38.76
CA GLY A 329 1.53 -6.66 -39.61
C GLY A 329 1.90 -5.97 -40.93
N MET A 330 1.26 -4.86 -41.29
CA MET A 330 1.65 -4.09 -42.48
C MET A 330 2.90 -3.25 -42.21
N CYS A 331 3.81 -3.19 -43.19
CA CYS A 331 4.97 -2.31 -43.16
C CYS A 331 4.55 -0.83 -43.11
N SER A 332 5.05 -0.10 -42.10
CA SER A 332 4.82 1.32 -41.85
C SER A 332 5.56 2.19 -42.87
N TRP A 333 4.88 3.23 -43.35
CA TRP A 333 5.43 4.21 -44.28
C TRP A 333 6.47 5.13 -43.63
N PHE A 334 6.52 5.21 -42.30
CA PHE A 334 7.36 6.15 -41.56
C PHE A 334 8.76 5.60 -41.26
N ASP A 335 8.86 4.29 -41.00
CA ASP A 335 10.09 3.65 -40.53
C ASP A 335 10.41 2.27 -41.16
N GLY A 336 9.55 1.77 -42.06
CA GLY A 336 9.77 0.51 -42.77
C GLY A 336 9.66 -0.76 -41.91
N ARG A 337 9.17 -0.66 -40.67
CA ARG A 337 8.89 -1.79 -39.78
C ARG A 337 7.40 -2.15 -39.79
N PRO A 338 6.98 -3.36 -39.42
CA PRO A 338 5.56 -3.64 -39.28
C PRO A 338 4.92 -2.77 -38.17
N PHE A 339 3.68 -2.33 -38.40
CA PHE A 339 2.79 -1.97 -37.30
C PHE A 339 2.50 -3.23 -36.48
N ALA A 340 2.77 -3.19 -35.18
CA ALA A 340 2.56 -4.32 -34.29
C ALA A 340 1.58 -3.95 -33.17
N LYS A 341 0.63 -4.83 -32.87
CA LYS A 341 -0.41 -4.59 -31.87
C LYS A 341 -0.08 -5.34 -30.58
N ASP A 342 -0.30 -4.69 -29.45
CA ASP A 342 -0.13 -5.30 -28.15
C ASP A 342 -1.40 -6.07 -27.75
N SER A 343 -1.24 -7.36 -27.44
CA SER A 343 -2.35 -8.28 -27.15
C SER A 343 -2.95 -8.08 -25.75
N ILE A 344 -2.30 -7.31 -24.87
CA ILE A 344 -2.71 -7.08 -23.48
C ILE A 344 -3.49 -5.77 -23.34
N THR A 345 -2.96 -4.70 -23.94
CA THR A 345 -3.50 -3.32 -23.85
C THR A 345 -4.32 -2.91 -25.06
N GLY A 346 -4.15 -3.57 -26.21
CA GLY A 346 -4.82 -3.25 -27.46
C GLY A 346 -4.23 -2.06 -28.23
N GLU A 347 -3.15 -1.41 -27.75
CA GLU A 347 -2.51 -0.33 -28.51
C GLU A 347 -1.64 -0.85 -29.65
N MET A 348 -1.54 -0.07 -30.74
CA MET A 348 -0.75 -0.41 -31.92
C MET A 348 0.20 0.74 -32.24
N HIS A 349 1.46 0.40 -32.53
CA HIS A 349 2.54 1.34 -32.81
C HIS A 349 3.47 0.80 -33.92
N THR A 350 4.30 1.66 -34.51
CA THR A 350 5.37 1.20 -35.43
C THR A 350 6.46 0.45 -34.65
N GLY A 351 7.32 -0.29 -35.36
CA GLY A 351 8.44 -0.97 -34.70
C GLY A 351 9.45 -0.02 -34.05
N THR A 352 9.69 1.17 -34.59
CA THR A 352 10.59 2.15 -33.96
C THR A 352 9.96 2.80 -32.73
N GLU A 353 8.66 3.04 -32.76
CA GLU A 353 7.88 3.46 -31.59
C GLU A 353 7.91 2.40 -30.49
N TRP A 354 7.66 1.11 -30.80
CA TRP A 354 7.77 0.02 -29.83
C TRP A 354 9.18 -0.10 -29.23
N ASN A 355 10.23 0.04 -30.04
CA ASN A 355 11.60 0.12 -29.53
C ASN A 355 11.79 1.33 -28.61
N THR A 356 11.17 2.47 -28.88
CA THR A 356 11.23 3.67 -28.02
C THR A 356 10.50 3.46 -26.69
N ILE A 357 9.30 2.86 -26.73
CA ILE A 357 8.51 2.46 -25.54
C ILE A 357 9.33 1.49 -24.68
N LYS A 358 9.91 0.46 -25.29
CA LYS A 358 10.78 -0.54 -24.66
C LYS A 358 11.95 0.11 -23.91
N HIS A 359 12.81 0.86 -24.59
CA HIS A 359 13.97 1.50 -23.94
C HIS A 359 13.56 2.50 -22.85
N SER A 360 12.40 3.15 -23.00
CA SER A 360 11.87 4.11 -22.00
C SER A 360 11.25 3.45 -20.76
N THR A 361 10.87 2.18 -20.83
CA THR A 361 10.19 1.43 -19.75
C THR A 361 11.09 0.41 -19.05
N HIS A 362 12.28 0.12 -19.58
CA HIS A 362 13.21 -0.88 -19.06
C HIS A 362 13.51 -0.63 -17.56
N PRO A 363 13.15 -1.57 -16.66
CA PRO A 363 13.44 -1.40 -15.23
C PRO A 363 14.96 -1.38 -14.99
N LYS A 364 15.42 -0.48 -14.14
CA LYS A 364 16.87 -0.30 -13.84
C LYS A 364 17.37 -1.17 -12.69
N GLU A 365 16.44 -1.71 -11.91
CA GLU A 365 16.70 -2.53 -10.73
C GLU A 365 16.28 -3.97 -11.02
N LYS A 366 16.93 -4.95 -10.40
CA LYS A 366 16.54 -6.37 -10.50
C LYS A 366 15.10 -6.60 -10.00
N GLY A 367 14.49 -7.68 -10.47
CA GLY A 367 13.16 -8.10 -10.03
C GLY A 367 13.17 -9.38 -9.19
N SER A 368 11.98 -9.84 -8.87
CA SER A 368 11.72 -11.23 -8.44
C SER A 368 11.36 -12.11 -9.65
N ASN A 369 11.50 -13.43 -9.54
CA ASN A 369 11.23 -14.33 -10.67
C ASN A 369 9.76 -14.27 -11.11
N GLY A 370 9.51 -14.01 -12.39
CA GLY A 370 8.16 -13.81 -12.94
C GLY A 370 7.51 -12.48 -12.53
N GLU A 371 8.29 -11.51 -12.00
CA GLU A 371 7.76 -10.18 -11.69
C GLU A 371 7.47 -9.40 -12.97
N ILE A 372 6.23 -8.96 -13.16
CA ILE A 372 5.82 -8.11 -14.30
C ILE A 372 5.86 -6.63 -13.89
N ARG A 373 6.68 -5.83 -14.60
CA ARG A 373 6.73 -4.36 -14.50
C ARG A 373 6.28 -3.71 -15.81
N ASN A 374 5.63 -2.55 -15.70
CA ASN A 374 5.26 -1.69 -16.83
C ASN A 374 4.54 -2.44 -17.98
N THR A 375 3.70 -3.42 -17.65
CA THR A 375 3.01 -4.38 -18.56
C THR A 375 3.94 -5.34 -19.31
N TRP A 376 5.05 -4.86 -19.86
CA TRP A 376 5.81 -5.55 -20.90
C TRP A 376 7.18 -6.09 -20.46
N TRP A 377 7.52 -6.01 -19.18
CA TRP A 377 8.82 -6.47 -18.67
C TRP A 377 8.63 -7.56 -17.60
N GLU A 378 9.13 -8.77 -17.88
CA GLU A 378 9.19 -9.89 -16.93
C GLU A 378 10.63 -10.09 -16.45
N TYR A 379 10.87 -10.32 -15.16
CA TYR A 379 12.22 -10.61 -14.66
C TYR A 379 12.46 -12.10 -14.45
N ASP A 380 13.59 -12.58 -14.97
CA ASP A 380 14.12 -13.92 -14.77
C ASP A 380 15.31 -13.88 -13.79
N THR A 381 15.23 -14.67 -12.72
CA THR A 381 16.28 -14.75 -11.68
C THR A 381 17.42 -15.71 -12.02
N GLU A 382 17.22 -16.67 -12.93
CA GLU A 382 18.26 -17.59 -13.41
C GLU A 382 19.13 -16.92 -14.48
N ALA A 383 18.50 -16.14 -15.38
CA ALA A 383 19.18 -15.35 -16.39
C ALA A 383 19.62 -13.94 -15.91
N GLU A 384 19.16 -13.49 -14.74
CA GLU A 384 19.37 -12.17 -14.14
C GLU A 384 18.97 -10.95 -15.02
N ILE A 385 17.99 -11.12 -15.92
CA ILE A 385 17.59 -10.11 -16.91
C ILE A 385 16.09 -9.85 -16.94
N TRP A 386 15.74 -8.67 -17.46
CA TRP A 386 14.38 -8.33 -17.84
C TRP A 386 14.12 -8.77 -19.28
N PHE A 387 13.16 -9.67 -19.47
CA PHE A 387 12.63 -10.06 -20.77
C PHE A 387 11.49 -9.13 -21.21
N TRP A 388 11.45 -8.83 -22.51
CA TRP A 388 10.41 -8.00 -23.12
C TRP A 388 9.28 -8.88 -23.63
N LEU A 389 8.09 -8.74 -23.03
CA LEU A 389 6.85 -9.43 -23.41
C LEU A 389 6.01 -8.65 -24.42
N GLY A 390 6.25 -7.35 -24.58
CA GLY A 390 5.53 -6.50 -25.54
C GLY A 390 5.87 -6.81 -27.00
N PRO A 391 5.25 -6.11 -27.96
CA PRO A 391 5.40 -6.43 -29.37
C PRO A 391 6.84 -6.38 -29.89
N VAL A 392 7.12 -7.20 -30.89
CA VAL A 392 8.41 -7.32 -31.59
C VAL A 392 8.22 -7.04 -33.08
N ALA A 393 9.05 -6.16 -33.65
CA ALA A 393 8.87 -5.54 -34.96
C ALA A 393 10.19 -5.05 -35.59
#